data_AF-A0A2A9DTC0-F1
#
_entry.id   AF-A0A2A9DTC0-F1
#
_cell.length_a   1.000
_cell.length_b   1.000
_cell.length_c   1.000
_cell.angle_alpha   90.00
_cell.angle_beta   90.00
_cell.angle_gamma   90.00
#
_symmetry.space_group_name_H-M   'P 1'
#
loop_
_entity.id
_entity.type
_entity.pdbx_description
1 polymer ?
#
loop_
_entity_poly.entity_id
_entity_poly.type
_entity_poly.pdbx_seq_one_letter_code
_entity_poly.pdbx_strand_id
1 'polypeptide(L)'
;MTSFRPQRRVGSVGVSCAFVLLAVVGCSFATDPEIADRLGSAAESLDYRCVDTVPSSEAVVELRTCAASDDRMVYIVKLAADEPIRDQQLTVVPIGTSIVRQSGAWAVVGTAKSDVETVAESLP
;
A
#
# COMPACT_ATOMS: atom_id res chain seq x y z
N MET A 1 -51.50 39.31 4.34
CA MET A 1 -50.97 40.58 4.87
C MET A 1 -50.26 40.28 6.18
N THR A 2 -49.07 40.88 6.39
CA THR A 2 -48.32 41.05 7.66
C THR A 2 -47.85 39.78 8.39
N SER A 3 -46.71 39.70 9.06
CA SER A 3 -45.51 40.52 9.22
C SER A 3 -44.49 39.65 10.00
N PHE A 4 -43.20 39.93 9.88
CA PHE A 4 -42.09 39.20 10.48
C PHE A 4 -41.68 39.83 11.84
N ARG A 5 -41.32 38.96 12.82
CA ARG A 5 -40.46 39.14 14.03
C ARG A 5 -41.03 39.87 15.27
N PRO A 6 -40.34 39.84 16.45
CA PRO A 6 -39.51 38.80 17.11
C PRO A 6 -39.75 38.69 18.64
N GLN A 7 -39.43 37.57 19.29
CA GLN A 7 -39.09 37.50 20.74
C GLN A 7 -38.07 36.35 20.92
N ARG A 8 -36.75 36.55 21.15
CA ARG A 8 -36.06 37.01 22.39
C ARG A 8 -36.77 36.50 23.65
N ARG A 9 -36.19 35.76 24.59
CA ARG A 9 -34.84 35.22 24.81
C ARG A 9 -34.95 34.48 26.16
N VAL A 10 -34.11 33.47 26.37
CA VAL A 10 -33.67 32.92 27.67
C VAL A 10 -34.62 31.96 28.40
N GLY A 11 -34.15 30.71 28.50
CA GLY A 11 -34.10 30.02 29.80
C GLY A 11 -35.10 28.88 30.00
N SER A 12 -34.81 27.70 29.45
CA SER A 12 -34.93 26.50 30.28
C SER A 12 -33.77 25.55 29.98
N VAL A 13 -33.05 25.24 31.06
CA VAL A 13 -31.96 24.29 31.14
C VAL A 13 -32.59 22.91 31.08
N GLY A 14 -32.46 22.24 29.94
CA GLY A 14 -32.69 20.82 29.77
C GLY A 14 -31.46 20.27 29.07
N VAL A 15 -30.39 20.05 29.84
CA VAL A 15 -29.13 19.46 29.37
C VAL A 15 -29.40 18.01 29.00
N SER A 16 -29.90 17.79 27.79
CA SER A 16 -29.81 16.49 27.14
C SER A 16 -28.33 16.26 26.83
N CYS A 17 -27.79 15.16 27.35
CA CYS A 17 -26.42 14.69 27.15
C CYS A 17 -26.07 14.58 25.67
N ALA A 18 -25.67 15.69 25.06
CA ALA A 18 -24.88 15.69 23.84
C ALA A 18 -23.48 15.27 24.25
N PHE A 19 -23.21 13.96 24.14
CA PHE A 19 -21.87 13.43 24.14
C PHE A 19 -21.11 14.08 22.97
N VAL A 20 -20.38 15.14 23.29
CA VAL A 20 -19.27 15.62 22.50
C VAL A 20 -18.18 14.56 22.63
N LEU A 21 -18.12 13.65 21.66
CA LEU A 21 -16.97 12.78 21.49
C LEU A 21 -16.56 12.76 20.02
N LEU A 22 -15.35 13.32 19.83
CA LEU A 22 -14.43 13.09 18.72
C LEU A 22 -14.79 13.74 17.39
N ALA A 23 -14.35 14.99 17.30
CA ALA A 23 -13.69 15.48 16.10
C ALA A 23 -12.58 14.49 15.68
N VAL A 24 -12.89 13.57 14.78
CA VAL A 24 -11.86 12.90 13.96
C VAL A 24 -11.53 13.89 12.85
N VAL A 25 -10.72 14.89 13.20
CA VAL A 25 -9.82 15.51 12.23
C VAL A 25 -8.74 14.49 11.97
N GLY A 26 -8.83 13.87 10.81
CA GLY A 26 -7.83 12.97 10.27
C GLY A 26 -8.19 12.78 8.81
N CYS A 27 -7.77 13.74 8.00
CA CYS A 27 -7.84 13.71 6.55
C CYS A 27 -7.66 12.28 6.05
N SER A 28 -8.66 11.75 5.33
CA SER A 28 -8.41 10.73 4.32
C SER A 28 -7.58 11.37 3.22
N PHE A 29 -6.31 11.68 3.50
CA PHE A 29 -5.29 11.36 2.53
C PHE A 29 -5.43 9.85 2.42
N ALA A 30 -6.16 9.39 1.40
CA ALA A 30 -5.97 8.04 0.92
C ALA A 30 -4.49 8.02 0.50
N THR A 31 -3.61 7.67 1.44
CA THR A 31 -2.27 7.23 1.15
C THR A 31 -2.50 6.11 0.16
N ASP A 32 -2.20 6.36 -1.12
CA ASP A 32 -2.31 5.35 -2.17
C ASP A 32 -1.65 4.08 -1.60
N PRO A 33 -2.39 2.97 -1.40
CA PRO A 33 -1.79 1.80 -0.76
C PRO A 33 -0.56 1.40 -1.56
N GLU A 34 0.54 1.19 -0.84
CA GLU A 34 1.84 0.90 -1.43
C GLU A 34 1.72 -0.28 -2.40
N ILE A 35 2.49 -0.27 -3.49
CA ILE A 35 2.40 -1.32 -4.51
C ILE A 35 2.61 -2.73 -3.91
N ALA A 36 3.46 -2.85 -2.88
CA ALA A 36 3.67 -4.09 -2.13
C ALA A 36 2.44 -4.51 -1.31
N ASP A 37 1.66 -3.57 -0.76
CA ASP A 37 0.38 -3.84 -0.12
C ASP A 37 -0.66 -4.35 -1.11
N ARG A 38 -0.79 -3.70 -2.27
CA ARG A 38 -1.75 -4.15 -3.29
C ARG A 38 -1.43 -5.54 -3.82
N LEU A 39 -0.16 -5.78 -4.13
CA LEU A 39 0.30 -7.08 -4.60
C LEU A 39 0.20 -8.15 -3.50
N GLY A 40 0.48 -7.77 -2.25
CA GLY A 40 0.30 -8.64 -1.08
C GLY A 40 -1.16 -9.05 -0.91
N SER A 41 -2.10 -8.10 -0.88
CA SER A 41 -3.53 -8.38 -0.77
C SER A 41 -4.06 -9.20 -1.96
N ALA A 42 -3.53 -8.97 -3.17
CA ALA A 42 -3.87 -9.79 -4.33
C ALA A 42 -3.37 -11.25 -4.17
N ALA A 43 -2.17 -11.45 -3.63
CA ALA A 43 -1.66 -12.78 -3.31
C ALA A 43 -2.48 -13.45 -2.20
N GLU A 44 -2.87 -12.72 -1.16
CA GLU A 44 -3.73 -13.24 -0.07
C GLU A 44 -5.11 -13.67 -0.56
N SER A 45 -5.66 -12.94 -1.53
CA SER A 45 -6.92 -13.32 -2.21
C SER A 45 -6.80 -14.62 -3.01
N LEU A 46 -5.57 -15.10 -3.25
CA LEU A 46 -5.24 -16.35 -3.94
C LEU A 46 -4.69 -17.42 -2.97
N ASP A 47 -5.06 -17.34 -1.69
CA ASP A 47 -4.67 -18.28 -0.61
C ASP A 47 -3.17 -18.26 -0.23
N TYR A 48 -2.46 -17.17 -0.52
CA TYR A 48 -1.14 -16.93 0.06
C TYR A 48 -1.25 -16.27 1.44
N ARG A 49 -0.22 -16.45 2.28
CA ARG A 49 -0.04 -15.69 3.52
C ARG A 49 1.22 -14.86 3.39
N CYS A 50 1.05 -13.54 3.45
CA CYS A 50 2.15 -12.61 3.28
C CYS A 50 2.70 -12.12 4.61
N VAL A 51 4.03 -11.97 4.68
CA VAL A 51 4.74 -11.36 5.80
C VAL A 51 5.76 -10.37 5.29
N ASP A 52 5.87 -9.25 5.98
CA ASP A 52 6.96 -8.30 5.75
C ASP A 52 8.27 -8.90 6.22
N THR A 53 9.28 -8.77 5.39
CA THR A 53 10.63 -9.28 5.64
C THR A 53 11.63 -8.16 5.47
N VAL A 54 12.68 -8.20 6.28
CA VAL A 54 13.73 -7.18 6.22
C VAL A 54 14.48 -7.32 4.90
N PRO A 55 14.58 -6.26 4.09
CA PRO A 55 15.36 -6.31 2.86
C PRO A 55 16.86 -6.42 3.18
N SER A 56 17.56 -7.19 2.35
CA SER A 56 19.01 -7.42 2.50
C SER A 56 19.86 -6.33 1.83
N SER A 57 19.24 -5.44 1.06
CA SER A 57 19.89 -4.50 0.14
C SER A 57 19.27 -3.10 0.26
N GLU A 58 20.11 -2.05 0.18
CA GLU A 58 19.66 -0.65 0.29
C GLU A 58 18.87 -0.18 -0.95
N ALA A 59 18.98 -0.90 -2.07
CA ALA A 59 18.17 -0.65 -3.27
C ALA A 59 16.69 -1.07 -3.09
N VAL A 60 16.41 -1.87 -2.05
CA VAL A 60 15.09 -2.39 -1.74
C VAL A 60 14.50 -1.65 -0.55
N VAL A 61 13.35 -1.00 -0.77
CA VAL A 61 12.62 -0.29 0.28
C VAL A 61 11.81 -1.26 1.12
N GLU A 62 11.22 -2.25 0.47
CA GLU A 62 10.32 -3.21 1.11
C GLU A 62 10.47 -4.57 0.44
N LEU A 63 10.53 -5.62 1.26
CA LEU A 63 10.47 -7.00 0.79
C LEU A 63 9.34 -7.71 1.53
N ARG A 64 8.38 -8.23 0.77
CA ARG A 64 7.27 -9.02 1.29
C ARG A 64 7.36 -10.43 0.74
N THR A 65 7.21 -11.40 1.63
CA THR A 65 7.26 -12.82 1.30
C THR A 65 5.87 -13.43 1.51
N CYS A 66 5.30 -14.01 0.47
CA CYS A 66 3.99 -14.63 0.46
C CYS A 66 4.12 -16.14 0.25
N ALA A 67 3.60 -16.93 1.17
CA ALA A 67 3.65 -18.39 1.13
C ALA A 67 2.24 -18.98 1.00
N ALA A 68 2.01 -19.83 0.01
CA ALA A 68 0.80 -20.63 -0.09
C ALA A 68 0.90 -21.90 0.78
N SER A 69 -0.23 -22.54 1.03
CA SER A 69 -0.30 -23.77 1.84
C SER A 69 0.32 -25.00 1.18
N ASP A 70 0.65 -24.90 -0.11
CA ASP A 70 1.27 -25.93 -0.95
C ASP A 70 2.77 -25.66 -1.19
N ASP A 71 3.41 -24.91 -0.28
CA ASP A 71 4.83 -24.52 -0.31
C ASP A 71 5.23 -23.62 -1.49
N ARG A 72 4.29 -23.12 -2.30
CA ARG A 72 4.60 -22.10 -3.31
C ARG A 72 4.91 -20.77 -2.63
N MET A 73 5.99 -20.14 -3.08
CA MET A 73 6.46 -18.87 -2.56
C MET A 73 6.35 -17.78 -3.64
N VAL A 74 5.97 -16.58 -3.24
CA VAL A 74 5.98 -15.37 -4.04
C VAL A 74 6.69 -14.30 -3.23
N TYR A 75 7.70 -13.68 -3.81
CA TYR A 75 8.45 -12.58 -3.24
C TYR A 75 8.07 -11.31 -3.99
N ILE A 76 7.76 -10.26 -3.25
CA ILE A 76 7.39 -8.95 -3.76
C ILE A 76 8.41 -7.97 -3.19
N VAL A 77 9.18 -7.35 -4.07
CA VAL A 77 10.20 -6.36 -3.72
C VAL A 77 9.77 -5.01 -4.26
N LYS A 78 9.58 -4.03 -3.38
CA LYS A 78 9.41 -2.63 -3.76
C LYS A 78 10.78 -1.97 -3.92
N LEU A 79 10.99 -1.34 -5.06
CA LEU A 79 12.23 -0.62 -5.36
C LEU A 79 12.19 0.81 -4.84
N ALA A 80 13.37 1.35 -4.52
CA ALA A 80 13.54 2.77 -4.21
C ALA A 80 13.48 3.67 -5.47
N ALA A 81 13.46 3.07 -6.66
CA ALA A 81 13.56 3.77 -7.92
C ALA A 81 12.34 4.68 -8.19
N ASP A 82 12.57 5.99 -8.19
CA ASP A 82 11.64 7.00 -8.70
C ASP A 82 11.72 7.15 -10.24
N GLU A 83 12.84 6.70 -10.83
CA GLU A 83 13.06 6.79 -12.28
C GLU A 83 12.42 5.62 -13.05
N PRO A 84 12.03 5.84 -14.33
CA PRO A 84 11.49 4.78 -15.16
C PRO A 84 12.56 3.73 -15.52
N ILE A 85 12.27 2.46 -15.22
CA ILE A 85 13.09 1.32 -15.66
C ILE A 85 13.07 1.25 -17.19
N ARG A 86 14.26 1.18 -17.81
CA ARG A 86 14.41 1.18 -19.26
C ARG A 86 14.23 -0.23 -19.83
N ASP A 87 13.72 -0.34 -21.07
CA ASP A 87 13.44 -1.63 -21.74
C ASP A 87 14.64 -2.60 -21.78
N GLN A 88 15.87 -2.08 -21.89
CA GLN A 88 17.09 -2.90 -21.88
C GLN A 88 17.30 -3.65 -20.55
N GLN A 89 16.81 -3.10 -19.44
CA GLN A 89 16.88 -3.72 -18.11
C GLN A 89 15.81 -4.81 -17.94
N LEU A 90 14.66 -4.68 -18.61
CA LEU A 90 13.61 -5.70 -18.61
C LEU A 90 14.04 -7.00 -19.28
N THR A 91 15.09 -6.96 -20.12
CA THR A 91 15.62 -8.15 -20.82
C THR A 91 16.39 -9.08 -19.87
N VAL A 92 16.81 -8.60 -18.70
CA VAL A 92 17.62 -9.35 -17.72
C VAL A 92 16.75 -10.11 -16.71
N VAL A 93 15.42 -9.99 -16.78
CA VAL A 93 14.49 -10.57 -15.81
C VAL A 93 14.45 -12.11 -15.95
N PRO A 94 14.80 -12.87 -14.90
CA PRO A 94 14.71 -14.33 -14.89
C PRO A 94 13.29 -14.84 -15.10
N ILE A 95 13.17 -16.05 -15.63
CA ILE A 95 11.86 -16.71 -15.84
C ILE A 95 11.13 -16.85 -14.51
N GLY A 96 9.85 -16.49 -14.48
CA GLY A 96 9.05 -16.51 -13.25
C GLY A 96 9.22 -15.25 -12.38
N THR A 97 10.02 -14.28 -12.83
CA THR A 97 10.09 -12.93 -12.27
C THR A 97 9.36 -11.95 -13.19
N SER A 98 8.78 -10.90 -12.63
CA SER A 98 8.01 -9.88 -13.35
C SER A 98 8.22 -8.53 -12.69
N ILE A 99 8.38 -7.49 -13.51
CA ILE A 99 8.49 -6.11 -13.05
C ILE A 99 7.14 -5.43 -13.27
N VAL A 100 6.58 -4.87 -12.21
CA VAL A 100 5.26 -4.24 -12.18
C VAL A 100 5.42 -2.77 -11.81
N ARG A 101 4.75 -1.89 -12.55
CA ARG A 101 4.65 -0.46 -12.22
C ARG A 101 3.23 -0.11 -11.83
N GLN A 102 3.04 0.54 -10.68
CA GLN A 102 1.73 1.01 -10.25
C GLN A 102 1.85 2.31 -9.46
N SER A 103 0.99 3.29 -9.77
CA SER A 103 0.95 4.60 -9.09
C SER A 103 2.32 5.30 -8.98
N GLY A 104 3.22 5.07 -9.94
CA GLY A 104 4.57 5.66 -9.96
C GLY A 104 5.65 4.83 -9.25
N ALA A 105 5.29 3.82 -8.46
CA ALA A 105 6.23 2.90 -7.82
C ALA A 105 6.50 1.66 -8.67
N TRP A 106 7.69 1.08 -8.49
CA TRP A 106 8.10 -0.16 -9.13
C TRP A 106 8.19 -1.29 -8.11
N ALA A 107 7.74 -2.48 -8.51
CA ALA A 107 7.91 -3.70 -7.77
C ALA A 107 8.42 -4.83 -8.66
N VAL A 108 9.28 -5.68 -8.09
CA VAL A 108 9.70 -6.94 -8.69
C VAL A 108 8.98 -8.06 -7.97
N VAL A 109 8.28 -8.91 -8.72
CA VAL A 109 7.53 -10.05 -8.21
C VAL A 109 8.12 -11.31 -8.80
N GLY A 110 8.37 -12.33 -7.99
CA GLY A 110 8.81 -13.62 -8.52
C GLY A 110 8.71 -14.74 -7.50
N THR A 111 8.98 -15.97 -7.93
CA THR A 111 8.83 -17.16 -7.09
C THR A 111 10.13 -17.64 -6.43
N ALA A 112 11.27 -17.08 -6.85
CA ALA A 112 12.59 -17.34 -6.28
C ALA A 112 13.16 -16.06 -5.66
N LYS A 113 13.49 -16.10 -4.35
CA LYS A 113 14.01 -14.94 -3.62
C LYS A 113 15.27 -14.37 -4.26
N SER A 114 16.23 -15.24 -4.59
CA SER A 114 17.51 -14.88 -5.21
C SER A 114 17.32 -14.10 -6.50
N ASP A 115 16.34 -14.50 -7.31
CA ASP A 115 16.12 -13.93 -8.64
C ASP A 115 15.46 -12.57 -8.51
N VAL A 116 14.49 -12.44 -7.60
CA VAL A 116 13.82 -11.17 -7.29
C VAL A 116 14.80 -10.16 -6.70
N GLU A 117 15.65 -10.58 -5.75
CA GLU A 117 16.70 -9.72 -5.18
C GLU A 117 17.74 -9.33 -6.25
N THR A 118 18.21 -10.28 -7.06
CA THR A 118 19.18 -10.00 -8.14
C THR A 118 18.62 -8.99 -9.16
N VAL A 119 17.36 -9.14 -9.56
CA VAL A 119 16.71 -8.18 -10.45
C VAL A 119 16.60 -6.83 -9.78
N ALA A 120 16.13 -6.79 -8.52
CA ALA A 120 15.98 -5.54 -7.78
C ALA A 120 17.30 -4.76 -7.63
N GLU A 121 18.41 -5.46 -7.41
CA GLU A 121 19.75 -4.87 -7.30
C GLU A 121 20.34 -4.45 -8.65
N SER A 122 19.91 -5.07 -9.74
CA SER A 122 20.35 -4.73 -11.10
C SER A 122 19.65 -3.51 -11.69
N LEU A 123 18.56 -3.07 -11.05
CA LEU A 123 17.74 -1.95 -11.48
C LEU A 123 18.27 -0.65 -10.85
N PRO A 124 18.25 0.46 -11.61
CA PRO A 124 18.90 1.72 -11.24
C PRO A 124 18.14 2.48 -10.14
#